data_AF-A0A7S0ZJJ8-F1
#
_entry.id   AF-A0A7S0ZJJ8-F1
#
_cell.length_a   1.000
_cell.length_b   1.000
_cell.length_c   1.000
_cell.angle_alpha   90.00
_cell.angle_beta   90.00
_cell.angle_gamma   90.00
#
_symmetry.space_group_name_H-M   'P 1'
#
loop_
_entity.id
_entity.type
_entity.pdbx_description
1 polymer ?
#
loop_
_entity_poly.entity_id
_entity_poly.type
_entity_poly.pdbx_seq_one_letter_code
_entity_poly.pdbx_strand_id
1 'polypeptide(L)'
;MTEFTPTSKECKDALEKMYCADHSLIIKFRSDPIDESEKLENALRKRMDSADSEVKSVTMETLFGSHTSPATPDVFLKDKVPFLEECAPEWMKRVREPVRKYVLRDVDQAIDLIDEWILKRIENNEV
;
A
#
# COMPACT_ATOMS: atom_id res chain seq x y z
N MET A 1 -8.85 34.38 -20.04
CA MET A 1 -9.16 33.21 -19.18
C MET A 1 -8.00 33.05 -18.22
N THR A 2 -8.24 33.21 -16.92
CA THR A 2 -7.27 32.88 -15.89
C THR A 2 -7.24 31.37 -15.73
N GLU A 3 -6.06 30.75 -15.85
CA GLU A 3 -5.87 29.33 -15.62
C GLU A 3 -6.24 28.99 -14.18
N PHE A 4 -7.02 27.91 -14.01
CA PHE A 4 -7.36 27.39 -12.70
C PHE A 4 -6.07 26.88 -12.02
N THR A 5 -5.64 27.58 -10.98
CA THR A 5 -4.41 27.28 -10.25
C THR A 5 -4.74 27.15 -8.76
N PRO A 6 -5.34 26.03 -8.34
CA PRO A 6 -5.74 25.85 -6.95
C PRO A 6 -4.49 25.83 -6.06
N THR A 7 -4.59 26.50 -4.93
CA THR A 7 -3.56 26.47 -3.91
C THR A 7 -3.48 25.07 -3.28
N SER A 8 -2.32 24.71 -2.73
CA SER A 8 -2.17 23.43 -2.02
C SER A 8 -3.19 23.23 -0.91
N LYS A 9 -3.64 24.33 -0.28
CA LYS A 9 -4.69 24.32 0.73
C LYS A 9 -6.06 23.99 0.13
N GLU A 10 -6.44 24.63 -0.97
CA GLU A 10 -7.72 24.35 -1.65
C GLU A 10 -7.78 22.90 -2.15
N CYS A 11 -6.67 22.37 -2.68
CA CYS A 11 -6.58 20.96 -3.06
C CYS A 11 -6.79 20.04 -1.85
N LYS A 12 -6.15 20.34 -0.72
CA LYS A 12 -6.27 19.55 0.50
C LYS A 12 -7.69 19.58 1.05
N ASP A 13 -8.29 20.76 1.17
CA ASP A 13 -9.66 20.94 1.66
C ASP A 13 -10.68 20.24 0.75
N ALA A 14 -10.44 20.22 -0.57
CA ALA A 14 -11.28 19.49 -1.52
C ALA A 14 -11.13 17.97 -1.37
N LEU A 15 -9.90 17.45 -1.29
CA LEU A 15 -9.64 16.03 -1.06
C LEU A 15 -10.24 15.55 0.26
N GLU A 16 -10.07 16.33 1.33
CA GLU A 16 -10.67 16.07 2.63
C GLU A 16 -12.19 16.10 2.61
N LYS A 17 -12.84 16.80 1.67
CA LYS A 17 -14.30 16.81 1.51
C LYS A 17 -14.83 15.71 0.59
N MET A 18 -14.04 15.31 -0.42
CA MET A 18 -14.47 14.38 -1.46
C MET A 18 -14.10 12.92 -1.16
N TYR A 19 -13.33 12.65 -0.11
CA TYR A 19 -13.05 11.28 0.31
C TYR A 19 -14.34 10.56 0.71
N CYS A 20 -14.66 9.45 0.03
CA CYS A 20 -15.92 8.70 0.13
C CYS A 20 -15.70 7.19 0.31
N ALA A 21 -14.51 6.77 0.76
CA ALA A 21 -14.28 5.36 1.04
C ALA A 21 -14.81 5.00 2.43
N ASP A 22 -15.68 4.00 2.49
CA ASP A 22 -16.24 3.46 3.73
C ASP A 22 -15.15 2.86 4.64
N HIS A 23 -14.22 2.12 4.05
CA HIS A 23 -13.19 1.40 4.78
C HIS A 23 -11.82 1.75 4.22
N SER A 24 -10.93 2.22 5.10
CA SER A 24 -9.57 2.65 4.73
C SER A 24 -8.53 1.78 5.44
N LEU A 25 -7.61 1.20 4.66
CA LEU A 25 -6.35 0.66 5.15
C LEU A 25 -5.23 1.64 4.87
N ILE A 26 -4.47 2.01 5.90
CA ILE A 26 -3.26 2.82 5.80
C ILE A 26 -2.08 1.90 6.11
N ILE A 27 -1.19 1.74 5.14
CA ILE A 27 0.06 0.99 5.32
C ILE A 27 1.18 2.00 5.53
N LYS A 28 1.73 2.03 6.73
CA LYS A 28 2.86 2.87 7.12
C LYS A 28 4.15 2.05 7.07
N PHE A 29 5.21 2.59 6.47
CA PHE A 29 6.53 1.97 6.49
C PHE A 29 7.41 2.58 7.58
N ARG A 30 8.19 1.76 8.28
CA ARG A 30 9.05 2.23 9.39
C ARG A 30 10.13 3.23 8.96
N SER A 31 10.65 3.11 7.74
CA SER A 31 11.73 3.95 7.22
C SER A 31 11.21 4.86 6.13
N ASP A 32 10.47 5.89 6.52
CA ASP A 32 9.94 6.88 5.57
C ASP A 32 10.05 8.32 6.12
N PRO A 33 11.01 9.13 5.63
CA PRO A 33 11.22 10.49 6.11
C PRO A 33 10.14 11.49 5.66
N ILE A 34 9.29 11.10 4.71
CA ILE A 34 8.18 11.92 4.19
C ILE A 34 6.82 11.33 4.59
N ASP A 35 6.79 10.47 5.60
CA ASP A 35 5.56 9.84 6.09
C ASP A 35 4.58 10.86 6.65
N GLU A 36 3.37 10.86 6.10
CA GLU A 36 2.24 11.68 6.54
C GLU A 36 1.05 10.79 6.97
N SER A 37 1.27 9.48 7.13
CA SER A 37 0.23 8.49 7.43
C SER A 37 -0.53 8.81 8.72
N GLU A 38 0.15 9.28 9.77
CA GLU A 38 -0.51 9.68 11.01
C GLU A 38 -1.40 10.92 10.84
N LYS A 39 -0.99 11.88 9.99
CA LYS A 39 -1.83 13.05 9.71
C LYS A 39 -3.07 12.64 8.91
N LEU A 40 -2.91 11.73 7.95
CA LEU A 40 -4.00 11.14 7.18
C LEU A 40 -4.97 10.37 8.08
N GLU A 41 -4.46 9.47 8.94
CA GLU A 41 -5.27 8.70 9.87
C GLU A 41 -6.09 9.62 10.78
N ASN A 42 -5.46 10.64 11.35
CA ASN A 42 -6.15 11.62 12.18
C ASN A 42 -7.23 12.39 11.42
N ALA A 43 -6.99 12.75 10.16
CA ALA A 43 -7.97 13.43 9.33
C ALA A 43 -9.19 12.52 9.02
N LEU A 44 -8.94 11.25 8.70
CA LEU A 44 -9.99 10.27 8.43
C LEU A 44 -10.80 9.93 9.69
N ARG A 45 -10.13 9.74 10.84
CA ARG A 45 -10.81 9.50 12.13
C ARG A 45 -11.69 10.68 12.54
N LYS A 46 -11.22 11.92 12.40
CA LYS A 46 -12.06 13.12 12.64
C LYS A 46 -13.30 13.14 11.75
N ARG A 47 -13.18 12.60 10.53
CA ARG A 47 -14.32 12.48 9.64
C ARG A 47 -15.32 11.43 10.13
N MET A 48 -14.86 10.28 10.62
CA MET A 48 -15.74 9.26 11.20
C MET A 48 -16.70 9.83 12.27
N ASP A 49 -16.25 10.83 13.03
CA ASP A 49 -17.06 11.50 14.07
C ASP A 49 -18.07 12.53 13.52
N SER A 50 -17.99 12.87 12.23
CA SER A 50 -18.88 13.86 11.60
C SER A 50 -20.18 13.20 11.10
N ALA A 51 -21.31 13.90 11.28
CA ALA A 51 -22.64 13.39 10.98
C ALA A 51 -22.87 13.03 9.50
N ASP A 52 -22.09 13.62 8.59
CA ASP A 52 -22.19 13.43 7.14
C ASP A 52 -21.08 12.53 6.58
N SER A 53 -20.37 11.77 7.44
CA SER A 53 -19.27 10.91 6.99
C SER A 53 -19.72 9.53 6.57
N GLU A 54 -19.23 9.12 5.40
CA GLU A 54 -19.34 7.75 4.87
C GLU A 54 -18.22 6.84 5.42
N VAL A 55 -17.17 7.40 6.03
CA VAL A 55 -16.05 6.62 6.60
C VAL A 55 -16.54 5.83 7.82
N LYS A 56 -16.55 4.49 7.69
CA LYS A 56 -16.95 3.52 8.72
C LYS A 56 -15.77 2.97 9.50
N SER A 57 -14.61 2.77 8.86
CA SER A 57 -13.43 2.24 9.54
C SER A 57 -12.12 2.76 8.97
N VAL A 58 -11.16 3.04 9.85
CA VAL A 58 -9.78 3.34 9.47
C VAL A 58 -8.86 2.40 10.25
N THR A 59 -8.08 1.60 9.52
CA THR A 59 -7.06 0.71 10.06
C THR A 59 -5.70 1.21 9.61
N MET A 60 -4.74 1.35 10.53
CA MET A 60 -3.36 1.68 10.20
C MET A 60 -2.45 0.54 10.65
N GLU A 61 -1.63 0.04 9.74
CA GLU A 61 -0.69 -1.04 9.98
C GLU A 61 0.73 -0.59 9.64
N THR A 62 1.70 -1.00 10.46
CA THR A 62 3.10 -0.61 10.29
C THR A 62 3.96 -1.78 9.81
N LEU A 63 4.48 -1.67 8.58
CA LEU A 63 5.36 -2.66 7.97
C LEU A 63 6.83 -2.24 8.02
N PHE A 64 7.71 -3.23 7.91
CA PHE A 64 9.13 -2.98 7.68
C PHE A 64 9.36 -2.50 6.24
N GLY A 65 10.46 -1.79 6.02
CA GLY A 65 10.82 -1.22 4.71
C GLY A 65 10.68 0.30 4.67
N SER A 66 10.66 0.83 3.46
CA SER A 66 10.48 2.25 3.12
C SER A 66 9.33 2.48 2.13
N HIS A 67 9.01 3.75 1.84
CA HIS A 67 8.02 4.13 0.81
C HIS A 67 8.31 3.58 -0.59
N THR A 68 9.54 3.13 -0.87
CA THR A 68 9.91 2.55 -2.16
C THR A 68 9.72 1.03 -2.24
N SER A 69 9.48 0.36 -1.10
CA SER A 69 9.36 -1.12 -1.05
C SER A 69 8.29 -1.66 -2.00
N PRO A 70 7.08 -1.05 -2.11
CA PRO A 70 6.07 -1.51 -3.07
C PRO A 70 6.51 -1.38 -4.54
N ALA A 71 7.49 -0.52 -4.83
CA ALA A 71 8.04 -0.32 -6.17
C ALA A 71 9.22 -1.26 -6.48
N THR A 72 9.60 -2.17 -5.57
CA THR A 72 10.68 -3.12 -5.80
C THR A 72 10.30 -4.08 -6.93
N PRO A 73 11.06 -4.11 -8.04
CA PRO A 73 10.74 -4.98 -9.16
C PRO A 73 11.02 -6.43 -8.81
N ASP A 74 10.07 -7.31 -9.13
CA ASP A 74 10.31 -8.75 -9.10
C ASP A 74 11.13 -9.17 -10.33
N VAL A 75 12.45 -9.08 -10.21
CA VAL A 75 13.43 -9.52 -11.21
C VAL A 75 13.55 -11.04 -11.31
N PHE A 76 12.87 -11.77 -10.42
CA PHE A 76 12.91 -13.23 -10.35
C PHE A 76 11.65 -13.87 -10.91
N LEU A 77 10.70 -13.10 -11.47
CA LEU A 77 9.53 -13.62 -12.15
C LEU A 77 9.94 -14.69 -13.17
N LYS A 78 9.37 -15.88 -13.00
CA LYS A 78 9.49 -16.97 -13.98
C LYS A 78 8.95 -16.49 -15.33
N ASP A 79 9.53 -17.01 -16.40
CA ASP A 79 9.06 -16.80 -17.78
C ASP A 79 9.26 -15.41 -18.40
N LYS A 80 9.77 -14.41 -17.67
CA LYS A 80 10.05 -13.09 -18.27
C LYS A 80 11.29 -13.07 -19.18
N VAL A 81 12.21 -14.01 -18.98
CA VAL A 81 13.41 -14.17 -19.83
C VAL A 81 13.72 -15.65 -20.02
N PRO A 82 13.08 -16.34 -20.98
CA PRO A 82 13.24 -17.78 -21.21
C PRO A 82 14.71 -18.21 -21.39
N PHE A 83 15.50 -17.37 -22.06
CA PHE A 83 16.94 -17.59 -22.23
C PHE A 83 17.72 -17.67 -20.91
N LEU A 84 17.39 -16.83 -19.92
CA LEU A 84 18.05 -16.89 -18.61
C LEU A 84 17.67 -18.15 -17.83
N GLU A 85 16.49 -18.71 -18.05
CA GLU A 85 16.09 -19.97 -17.41
C GLU A 85 16.85 -21.19 -17.95
N GLU A 86 17.09 -21.20 -19.26
CA GLU A 86 17.86 -22.25 -19.92
C GLU A 86 19.36 -22.17 -19.58
N CYS A 87 19.92 -20.95 -19.54
CA CYS A 87 21.35 -20.74 -19.27
C CYS A 87 21.71 -20.67 -17.78
N ALA A 88 20.75 -20.57 -16.86
CA ALA A 88 21.04 -20.51 -15.43
C ALA A 88 21.63 -21.84 -14.91
N PRO A 89 22.80 -21.81 -14.24
CA PRO A 89 23.33 -22.99 -13.56
C PRO A 89 22.36 -23.56 -12.52
N GLU A 90 22.42 -24.88 -12.28
CA GLU A 90 21.51 -25.57 -11.35
C GLU A 90 21.54 -25.01 -9.92
N TRP A 91 22.72 -24.60 -9.44
CA TRP A 91 22.86 -23.96 -8.13
C TRP A 91 22.14 -22.60 -8.07
N MET A 92 22.11 -21.85 -9.18
CA MET A 92 21.45 -20.55 -9.27
C MET A 92 19.93 -20.73 -9.24
N LYS A 93 19.40 -21.77 -9.90
CA LYS A 93 17.98 -22.14 -9.85
C LYS A 93 17.52 -22.46 -8.43
N ARG A 94 18.38 -23.10 -7.61
CA ARG A 94 18.08 -23.44 -6.21
C ARG A 94 18.03 -22.23 -5.28
N VAL A 95 18.83 -21.20 -5.53
CA VAL A 95 18.87 -20.00 -4.68
C VAL A 95 17.90 -18.89 -5.12
N ARG A 96 17.34 -19.00 -6.34
CA ARG A 96 16.41 -18.01 -6.90
C ARG A 96 15.22 -17.70 -5.99
N GLU A 97 14.49 -18.73 -5.56
CA GLU A 97 13.30 -18.55 -4.71
C GLU A 97 13.66 -17.98 -3.32
N PRO A 98 14.68 -18.51 -2.61
CA PRO A 98 15.16 -17.87 -1.37
C PRO A 98 15.54 -16.39 -1.54
N VAL A 99 16.26 -16.05 -2.61
CA VAL A 99 16.67 -14.66 -2.88
C VAL A 99 15.45 -13.80 -3.21
N ARG A 100 14.52 -14.30 -4.03
CA ARG A 100 13.26 -13.60 -4.34
C ARG A 100 12.49 -13.29 -3.06
N LYS A 101 12.27 -14.28 -2.20
CA LYS A 101 11.58 -14.10 -0.91
C LYS A 101 12.29 -13.11 0.00
N TYR A 102 13.61 -13.07 -0.02
CA TYR A 102 14.36 -12.11 0.76
C TYR A 102 14.20 -10.68 0.22
N VAL A 103 14.34 -10.50 -1.10
CA VAL A 103 14.25 -9.19 -1.78
C VAL A 103 12.84 -8.62 -1.72
N LEU A 104 11.83 -9.46 -1.91
CA LEU A 104 10.41 -9.07 -1.95
C LEU A 104 9.71 -9.24 -0.61
N ARG A 105 10.44 -9.53 0.47
CA ARG A 105 9.84 -9.79 1.78
C ARG A 105 8.83 -8.71 2.19
N ASP A 106 9.20 -7.45 2.03
CA ASP A 106 8.38 -6.32 2.48
C ASP A 106 7.15 -6.13 1.55
N VAL A 107 7.27 -6.52 0.27
CA VAL A 107 6.14 -6.56 -0.69
C VAL A 107 5.19 -7.70 -0.36
N ASP A 108 5.72 -8.91 -0.15
CA ASP A 108 4.96 -10.10 0.20
C ASP A 108 4.18 -9.86 1.52
N GLN A 109 4.82 -9.23 2.53
CA GLN A 109 4.15 -8.81 3.77
C GLN A 109 3.00 -7.82 3.55
N ALA A 110 3.16 -6.87 2.62
CA ALA A 110 2.09 -5.93 2.30
C ALA A 110 0.91 -6.62 1.60
N ILE A 111 1.19 -7.56 0.71
CA ILE A 111 0.17 -8.38 0.04
C ILE A 111 -0.60 -9.21 1.06
N ASP A 112 0.10 -9.96 1.91
CA ASP A 112 -0.50 -10.80 2.95
C ASP A 112 -1.43 -9.99 3.87
N LEU A 113 -0.99 -8.77 4.23
CA LEU A 113 -1.77 -7.88 5.09
C LEU A 113 -3.03 -7.34 4.40
N ILE A 114 -2.92 -6.99 3.11
CA ILE A 114 -4.08 -6.57 2.31
C ILE A 114 -5.07 -7.73 2.19
N ASP A 115 -4.59 -8.93 1.88
CA ASP A 115 -5.43 -10.12 1.75
C ASP A 115 -6.15 -10.44 3.06
N GLU A 116 -5.45 -10.42 4.19
CA GLU A 116 -6.06 -10.62 5.52
C GLU A 116 -7.11 -9.55 5.83
N TRP A 117 -6.82 -8.28 5.51
CA TRP A 117 -7.71 -7.16 5.74
C TRP A 117 -8.99 -7.22 4.88
N ILE A 118 -8.88 -7.71 3.64
CA ILE A 118 -10.02 -7.95 2.75
C ILE A 118 -10.83 -9.15 3.25
N LEU A 119 -10.17 -10.28 3.53
CA LEU A 119 -10.83 -11.52 3.95
C LEU A 119 -11.65 -11.32 5.23
N LYS A 120 -11.10 -10.63 6.24
CA LYS A 120 -11.83 -10.29 7.47
C LYS A 120 -13.12 -9.50 7.20
N ARG A 121 -13.12 -8.61 6.21
CA ARG A 121 -14.33 -7.83 5.86
C ARG A 121 -15.35 -8.66 5.12
N ILE A 122 -14.90 -9.53 4.23
CA ILE A 122 -15.79 -10.48 3.55
C ILE A 122 -16.48 -11.36 4.60
N GLU A 123 -15.74 -11.86 5.59
CA GLU A 123 -16.30 -12.66 6.70
C GLU A 123 -17.31 -11.87 7.55
N ASN A 124 -17.09 -10.57 7.73
CA ASN A 124 -17.99 -9.69 8.49
C ASN A 124 -19.18 -9.14 7.67
N ASN A 125 -19.30 -9.46 6.37
CA ASN A 125 -20.24 -8.85 5.43
C ASN A 125 -20.14 -7.30 5.36
N GLU A 126 -18.90 -6.79 5.37
CA GLU A 126 -18.57 -5.36 5.31
C GLU A 126 -18.06 -4.92 3.91
N VAL A 127 -18.22 -5.77 2.89
CA VAL A 127 -17.81 -5.53 1.48
C VAL A 127 -19.01 -5.40 0.58
#